data_AF-A0A9E0Q8C4-F1
#
_entry.id   AF-A0A9E0Q8C4-F1
#
_cell.length_a   1.000
_cell.length_b   1.000
_cell.length_c   1.000
_cell.angle_alpha   90.00
_cell.angle_beta   90.00
_cell.angle_gamma   90.00
#
_symmetry.space_group_name_H-M   'P 1'
#
loop_
_entity.id
_entity.type
_entity.pdbx_description
1 polymer ?
#
loop_
_entity_poly.entity_id
_entity_poly.type
_entity_poly.pdbx_seq_one_letter_code
_entity_poly.pdbx_strand_id
1 'polypeptide(L)'
;MERVRKGVFKYLVLISFVAYYSGATMFYHTHKSDDFVIVHSHFYFGGEAAAPNHCHSSSSIALISLISASLHFLATSLILYAFISKLLSVLQYLNDCSFIDHTILKSSSRAPPSISFSLYSAY
;
A
#
# COMPACT_ATOMS: atom_id res chain seq x y z
N MET A 1 -20.90 -21.32 -8.37
CA MET A 1 -21.38 -20.16 -7.58
C MET A 1 -20.23 -19.28 -7.06
N GLU A 2 -19.20 -19.84 -6.41
CA GLU A 2 -18.13 -19.03 -5.78
C GLU A 2 -17.26 -18.23 -6.77
N ARG A 3 -16.93 -18.80 -7.94
CA ARG A 3 -16.18 -18.10 -9.00
C ARG A 3 -16.96 -16.91 -9.57
N VAL A 4 -18.28 -17.06 -9.75
CA VAL A 4 -19.17 -15.99 -10.21
C VAL A 4 -19.27 -14.89 -9.15
N ARG A 5 -19.44 -15.26 -7.87
CA ARG A 5 -19.44 -14.31 -6.75
C ARG A 5 -18.15 -13.49 -6.65
N LYS A 6 -16.99 -14.15 -6.80
CA LYS A 6 -15.68 -13.47 -6.82
C LYS A 6 -15.54 -12.54 -8.03
N GLY A 7 -16.04 -12.95 -9.19
CA GLY A 7 -16.07 -12.11 -10.39
C GLY A 7 -16.92 -10.86 -10.20
N VAL A 8 -18.17 -11.01 -9.74
CA VAL A 8 -19.09 -9.89 -9.48
C VAL A 8 -18.51 -8.93 -8.45
N PHE A 9 -17.97 -9.43 -7.34
CA PHE A 9 -17.35 -8.58 -6.31
C PHE A 9 -16.17 -7.77 -6.87
N LYS A 10 -15.32 -8.39 -7.71
CA LYS A 10 -14.22 -7.69 -8.38
C LYS A 10 -14.71 -6.52 -9.23
N TYR A 11 -15.77 -6.72 -10.01
CA TYR A 11 -16.33 -5.65 -10.84
C TYR A 11 -17.05 -4.58 -10.02
N LEU A 12 -17.77 -4.95 -8.95
CA LEU A 12 -18.42 -3.98 -8.07
C LEU A 12 -17.40 -3.07 -7.38
N VAL A 13 -16.30 -3.64 -6.87
CA VAL A 13 -15.22 -2.85 -6.27
C VAL A 13 -14.57 -1.94 -7.30
N LEU A 14 -14.29 -2.45 -8.51
CA LEU A 14 -13.70 -1.66 -9.59
C LEU A 14 -14.61 -0.49 -10.01
N ILE A 15 -15.90 -0.77 -10.26
CA ILE A 15 -16.88 0.24 -10.66
C ILE A 15 -17.06 1.27 -9.54
N SER A 16 -17.13 0.84 -8.28
CA SER A 16 -17.23 1.76 -7.14
C SER A 16 -16.00 2.65 -7.02
N PHE A 17 -14.79 2.12 -7.26
CA PHE A 17 -13.57 2.89 -7.25
C PHE A 17 -13.52 3.91 -8.40
N VAL A 18 -13.83 3.48 -9.62
CA VAL A 18 -13.85 4.36 -10.80
C VAL A 18 -14.91 5.44 -10.66
N ALA A 19 -16.12 5.10 -10.20
CA ALA A 19 -17.19 6.06 -9.97
C ALA A 19 -16.84 7.08 -8.87
N TYR A 20 -16.23 6.62 -7.77
CA TYR A 20 -15.76 7.51 -6.70
C TYR A 20 -14.64 8.43 -7.19
N TYR A 21 -13.63 7.88 -7.86
CA TYR A 21 -12.47 8.64 -8.31
C TYR A 21 -12.84 9.66 -9.41
N SER A 22 -13.62 9.24 -10.41
CA SER A 22 -14.13 10.15 -11.46
C SER A 22 -15.08 11.20 -10.88
N GLY A 23 -15.98 10.81 -9.97
CA GLY A 23 -16.80 11.73 -9.20
C GLY A 23 -15.92 12.78 -8.52
N ALA A 24 -14.93 12.35 -7.75
CA ALA A 24 -14.02 13.20 -6.98
C ALA A 24 -13.00 14.02 -7.82
N THR A 25 -12.92 13.82 -9.14
CA THR A 25 -11.90 14.53 -9.96
C THR A 25 -12.45 15.27 -11.17
N MET A 26 -13.60 14.88 -11.72
CA MET A 26 -14.07 15.44 -13.00
C MET A 26 -15.12 16.55 -12.87
N PHE A 27 -15.68 16.79 -11.69
CA PHE A 27 -16.85 17.69 -11.53
C PHE A 27 -16.75 18.65 -10.35
N TYR A 28 -15.62 19.33 -10.20
CA TYR A 28 -15.40 20.27 -9.09
C TYR A 28 -16.42 21.41 -9.10
N HIS A 29 -17.08 21.61 -7.96
CA HIS A 29 -17.85 22.81 -7.67
C HIS A 29 -17.61 23.23 -6.22
N THR A 30 -17.84 24.52 -5.97
CA THR A 30 -17.49 25.18 -4.71
C THR A 30 -18.76 25.60 -4.01
N HIS A 31 -18.95 25.13 -2.77
CA HIS A 31 -19.96 25.63 -1.85
C HIS A 31 -19.33 26.67 -0.94
N LYS A 32 -19.86 27.89 -0.98
CA LYS A 32 -19.56 28.91 0.02
C LYS A 32 -20.66 28.87 1.07
N SER A 33 -20.33 28.41 2.27
CA SER A 33 -21.16 28.58 3.47
C SER A 33 -20.38 29.51 4.41
N ASP A 34 -21.03 30.49 5.04
CA ASP A 34 -20.44 31.70 5.63
C ASP A 34 -19.02 31.60 6.25
N ASP A 35 -18.65 30.50 6.94
CA ASP A 35 -17.33 30.32 7.56
C ASP A 35 -16.38 29.30 6.88
N PHE A 36 -16.82 28.55 5.86
CA PHE A 36 -15.97 27.55 5.20
C PHE A 36 -16.31 27.34 3.71
N VAL A 37 -15.26 27.05 2.94
CA VAL A 37 -15.37 26.74 1.52
C VAL A 37 -15.19 25.25 1.33
N ILE A 38 -16.26 24.56 0.89
CA ILE A 38 -16.18 23.14 0.51
C ILE A 38 -16.02 23.07 -1.00
N VAL A 39 -14.88 22.56 -1.44
CA VAL A 39 -14.66 22.20 -2.85
C VAL A 39 -14.79 20.69 -2.94
N HIS A 40 -15.79 20.22 -3.68
CA HIS A 40 -15.98 18.79 -3.94
C HIS A 40 -16.47 18.57 -5.35
N SER A 41 -16.51 17.30 -5.75
CA SER A 41 -16.74 16.91 -7.14
C SER A 41 -17.63 15.68 -7.19
N HIS A 42 -18.70 15.77 -7.98
CA HIS A 42 -19.61 14.67 -8.31
C HIS A 42 -20.35 15.00 -9.61
N PHE A 43 -20.85 13.98 -10.31
CA PHE A 43 -21.67 14.18 -11.51
C PHE A 43 -22.80 15.19 -11.23
N TYR A 44 -22.82 16.27 -12.01
CA TYR A 44 -23.83 17.31 -11.94
C TYR A 44 -24.83 17.11 -13.06
N PHE A 45 -26.05 16.69 -12.73
CA PHE A 45 -27.11 16.42 -13.70
C PHE A 45 -28.02 17.64 -13.99
N GLY A 46 -27.57 18.85 -13.66
CA GLY A 46 -28.26 20.10 -13.99
C GLY A 46 -29.16 20.65 -12.88
N GLY A 47 -29.25 21.98 -12.83
CA GLY A 47 -29.88 22.84 -11.84
C GLY A 47 -29.41 24.29 -12.08
N GLU A 48 -30.11 25.31 -11.55
CA GLU A 48 -29.83 26.72 -11.87
C GLU A 48 -28.36 27.13 -11.67
N ALA A 49 -27.93 28.02 -12.56
CA ALA A 49 -26.55 28.40 -12.81
C ALA A 49 -25.72 28.66 -11.55
N ALA A 50 -24.49 28.15 -11.56
CA ALA A 50 -23.37 28.49 -10.67
C ALA A 50 -23.47 28.16 -9.18
N ALA A 51 -24.63 27.78 -8.64
CA ALA A 51 -24.78 27.39 -7.23
C ALA A 51 -25.80 26.24 -7.10
N PRO A 52 -25.33 24.98 -7.11
CA PRO A 52 -26.21 23.85 -6.84
C PRO A 52 -26.81 23.98 -5.44
N ASN A 53 -28.11 24.25 -5.36
CA ASN A 53 -28.82 24.47 -4.09
C ASN A 53 -29.14 23.14 -3.37
N HIS A 54 -28.21 22.17 -3.43
CA HIS A 54 -28.33 20.89 -2.75
C HIS A 54 -27.36 20.82 -1.57
N CYS A 55 -27.92 20.66 -0.38
CA CYS A 55 -27.15 20.35 0.82
C CYS A 55 -26.95 18.83 0.91
N HIS A 56 -25.77 18.40 1.33
CA HIS A 56 -25.55 17.00 1.67
C HIS A 56 -26.26 16.67 2.98
N SER A 57 -27.00 15.57 2.98
CA SER A 57 -27.51 15.01 4.23
C SER A 57 -26.33 14.51 5.10
N SER A 58 -26.51 14.49 6.42
CA SER A 58 -25.49 14.00 7.35
C SER A 58 -25.04 12.56 7.04
N SER A 59 -25.96 11.71 6.55
CA SER A 59 -25.64 10.34 6.13
C SER A 59 -24.80 10.29 4.86
N SER A 60 -25.03 11.18 3.89
CA SER A 60 -24.21 11.30 2.69
C SER A 60 -22.77 11.68 3.03
N ILE A 61 -22.58 12.62 3.96
CA ILE A 61 -21.25 13.05 4.42
C ILE A 61 -20.54 11.90 5.16
N ALA A 62 -21.25 11.18 6.04
CA ALA A 62 -20.69 10.04 6.76
C ALA A 62 -20.22 8.93 5.81
N LEU A 63 -20.98 8.67 4.74
CA LEU A 63 -20.64 7.68 3.73
C LEU A 63 -19.38 8.11 2.94
N ILE A 64 -19.29 9.37 2.53
CA ILE A 64 -18.10 9.91 1.86
C ILE A 64 -16.87 9.75 2.76
N SER A 65 -16.99 10.10 4.05
CA SER A 65 -15.91 9.93 5.03
C SER A 65 -15.48 8.48 5.18
N LEU A 66 -16.43 7.54 5.24
CA LEU A 66 -16.15 6.11 5.36
C LEU A 66 -15.41 5.56 4.14
N ILE A 67 -15.86 5.91 2.93
CA ILE A 67 -15.21 5.48 1.68
C ILE A 67 -13.82 6.09 1.58
N SER A 68 -13.68 7.38 1.87
CA SER A 68 -12.40 8.09 1.85
C SER A 68 -11.39 7.45 2.81
N ALA A 69 -11.81 7.15 4.05
CA ALA A 69 -10.97 6.50 5.05
C ALA A 69 -10.57 5.08 4.62
N SER A 70 -11.51 4.32 4.07
CA SER A 70 -11.27 2.96 3.58
C SER A 70 -10.23 2.94 2.45
N LEU A 71 -10.32 3.88 1.51
CA LEU A 71 -9.37 4.00 0.41
C LEU A 71 -7.98 4.42 0.89
N HIS A 72 -7.89 5.37 1.83
CA HIS A 72 -6.62 5.76 2.44
C HIS A 72 -5.96 4.59 3.17
N PHE A 73 -6.73 3.83 3.94
CA PHE A 73 -6.22 2.67 4.66
C PHE A 73 -5.70 1.60 3.70
N LEU A 74 -6.44 1.32 2.62
CA LEU A 74 -6.03 0.34 1.61
C LEU A 74 -4.75 0.79 0.88
N ALA A 75 -4.70 2.05 0.42
CA ALA A 75 -3.54 2.60 -0.26
C ALA A 75 -2.27 2.55 0.62
N THR A 76 -2.40 2.98 1.88
CA THR A 76 -1.30 2.96 2.86
C THR A 76 -0.82 1.52 3.12
N SER A 77 -1.76 0.58 3.26
CA SER A 77 -1.43 -0.84 3.49
C SER A 77 -0.67 -1.46 2.32
N LEU A 78 -1.06 -1.15 1.08
CA LEU A 78 -0.38 -1.64 -0.12
C LEU A 78 1.04 -1.08 -0.27
N ILE A 79 1.23 0.21 0.02
CA ILE A 79 2.55 0.85 0.00
C ILE A 79 3.46 0.21 1.05
N LEU A 80 2.96 0.04 2.28
CA LEU A 80 3.73 -0.59 3.35
C LEU A 80 4.10 -2.04 3.01
N TYR A 81 3.16 -2.80 2.45
CA TYR A 81 3.43 -4.17 1.98
C TYR A 81 4.52 -4.20 0.89
N ALA A 82 4.45 -3.32 -0.10
CA ALA A 82 5.46 -3.22 -1.15
C ALA A 82 6.84 -2.84 -0.60
N PHE A 83 6.87 -1.93 0.37
CA PHE A 83 8.10 -1.52 1.04
C PHE A 83 8.73 -2.66 1.85
N ILE A 84 7.95 -3.31 2.72
CA ILE A 84 8.43 -4.41 3.58
C ILE A 84 8.89 -5.59 2.72
N SER A 85 8.14 -5.96 1.68
CA SER A 85 8.54 -7.05 0.78
C SER A 85 9.87 -6.77 0.08
N LYS A 86 10.07 -5.53 -0.42
CA LYS A 86 11.37 -5.13 -0.98
C LYS A 86 12.49 -5.15 0.05
N LEU A 87 12.25 -4.62 1.25
CA LEU A 87 13.24 -4.64 2.32
C LEU A 87 13.65 -6.08 2.68
N LEU A 88 12.67 -6.98 2.84
CA LEU A 88 12.93 -8.38 3.17
C LEU A 88 13.73 -9.08 2.06
N SER A 89 13.40 -8.85 0.78
CA SER A 89 14.18 -9.40 -0.34
C SER A 89 15.63 -8.92 -0.35
N VAL A 90 15.87 -7.65 0.01
CA VAL A 90 17.24 -7.11 0.13
C VAL A 90 17.98 -7.79 1.29
N LEU A 91 17.35 -7.93 2.44
CA LEU A 91 17.95 -8.60 3.60
C LEU A 91 18.28 -10.07 3.33
N GLN A 92 17.37 -10.80 2.65
CA GLN A 92 17.61 -12.17 2.21
C GLN A 92 18.81 -12.24 1.27
N TYR A 93 18.89 -11.35 0.28
CA TYR A 93 20.03 -11.29 -0.63
C TYR A 93 21.36 -11.02 0.09
N LEU A 94 21.38 -10.11 1.06
CA LEU A 94 22.59 -9.84 1.86
C LEU A 94 22.98 -11.04 2.72
N ASN A 95 22.00 -11.72 3.33
CA ASN A 95 22.25 -12.92 4.12
C ASN A 95 22.85 -14.04 3.25
N ASP A 96 22.32 -14.25 2.05
CA ASP A 96 22.83 -15.25 1.10
C ASP A 96 24.26 -14.93 0.67
N CYS A 97 24.57 -13.67 0.37
CA CYS A 97 25.94 -13.21 0.09
C CYS A 97 26.90 -13.47 1.26
N SER A 98 26.48 -13.16 2.50
CA SER A 98 27.29 -13.38 3.70
C SER A 98 27.54 -14.87 3.98
N PHE A 99 26.56 -15.72 3.70
CA PHE A 99 26.69 -17.18 3.84
C PHE A 99 27.68 -17.74 2.82
N ILE A 100 27.64 -17.27 1.58
CA ILE A 100 28.59 -17.65 0.53
C ILE A 100 30.01 -17.22 0.92
N ASP A 101 30.21 -15.99 1.39
CA ASP A 101 31.53 -15.48 1.81
C ASP A 101 32.12 -16.30 2.97
N HIS A 102 31.33 -16.56 4.02
CA HIS A 102 31.77 -17.43 5.12
C HIS A 102 32.06 -18.87 4.70
N THR A 103 31.34 -19.40 3.72
CA THR A 103 31.56 -20.75 3.18
C THR A 103 32.85 -20.80 2.35
N ILE A 104 33.12 -19.80 1.50
CA ILE A 104 34.34 -19.71 0.68
C ILE A 104 35.58 -19.45 1.55
N LEU A 105 35.47 -18.58 2.56
CA LEU A 105 36.56 -18.35 3.53
C LEU A 105 36.92 -19.61 4.33
N LYS A 106 35.93 -20.45 4.68
CA LYS A 106 36.17 -21.76 5.32
C LYS A 106 36.62 -22.85 4.35
N SER A 107 36.19 -22.83 3.09
CA SER A 107 36.57 -23.82 2.08
C SER A 107 37.86 -23.47 1.33
N SER A 108 38.46 -22.32 1.62
CA SER A 108 39.78 -21.98 1.11
C SER A 108 40.81 -22.93 1.70
N SER A 109 41.20 -23.96 0.94
CA SER A 109 42.36 -24.83 1.20
C SER A 109 43.71 -24.10 1.16
N ARG A 110 43.73 -22.77 1.32
CA ARG A 110 44.93 -21.93 1.40
C ARG A 110 45.17 -21.34 2.80
N ALA A 111 44.31 -21.62 3.79
CA ALA A 111 44.69 -21.40 5.18
C ALA A 111 45.73 -22.47 5.60
N PRO A 112 46.84 -22.09 6.26
CA PRO A 112 47.83 -23.05 6.71
C PRO A 112 47.19 -24.03 7.71
N PRO A 113 47.60 -25.32 7.73
CA PRO A 113 47.06 -26.29 8.67
C PRO A 113 47.29 -25.78 10.09
N SER A 114 46.26 -25.86 10.93
CA SER A 114 46.39 -25.59 12.36
C SER A 114 47.36 -26.60 12.96
N ILE A 115 48.61 -26.20 13.19
CA ILE A 115 49.59 -26.99 13.92
C ILE A 115 49.07 -27.10 15.36
N SER A 116 48.45 -28.24 15.67
CA SER A 116 48.15 -28.62 17.04
C SER A 116 49.46 -29.07 17.69
N PHE A 117 50.12 -28.15 18.40
CA PHE A 117 51.18 -28.51 19.34
C PHE A 117 50.52 -29.14 20.58
N SER A 118 50.29 -30.45 20.53
CA SER A 118 50.11 -31.24 21.75
C SER A 118 51.51 -31.47 22.33
N LEU A 119 51.92 -30.59 23.25
CA LEU A 119 53.04 -30.88 24.15
C LEU A 119 52.56 -31.95 25.14
N TYR A 120 52.70 -33.22 24.76
CA TYR A 120 52.66 -34.31 25.72
C TYR A 120 54.08 -34.51 26.27
N SER A 121 54.26 -34.05 27.49
CA SER A 121 55.42 -34.26 28.33
C SER A 121 55.64 -35.76 28.54
N ALA A 122 56.80 -36.27 28.17
CA ALA A 122 57.29 -37.57 28.62
C ALA A 122 58.82 -37.54 28.66
N TYR A 123 59.37 -37.16 29.82
CA TYR A 123 60.50 -37.78 30.50
C TYR A 123 60.41 -37.42 31.99
#